data_AF-A0A965GWA2-F1
#
_entry.id   AF-A0A965GWA2-F1
#
_cell.length_a   1.000
_cell.length_b   1.000
_cell.length_c   1.000
_cell.angle_alpha   90.00
_cell.angle_beta   90.00
_cell.angle_gamma   90.00
#
_symmetry.space_group_name_H-M   'P 1'
#
loop_
_entity.id
_entity.type
_entity.pdbx_description
1 polymer ?
#
loop_
_entity_poly.entity_id
_entity_poly.type
_entity_poly.pdbx_seq_one_letter_code
_entity_poly.pdbx_strand_id
1 'polypeptide(L)'
;YLGLGEVVVFIFFGLVAVIGTDYIQTNELNPLAVLGGCIAGCFATAVLLINNIRDIETDRKSGKKTLSTRIGKTASLVLFVLFIWAPFALAVPLWFIAPAVFIVNLLTIPVLMITIIALSSKTPKELILALQLTSYTSLLFALGLCWGLFSITF
;
A
#
# COMPACT_ATOMS: atom_id res chain seq x y z
N TYR A 1 -12.79 8.65 -18.40
CA TYR A 1 -12.13 8.05 -17.22
C TYR A 1 -12.58 6.60 -17.04
N LEU A 2 -11.64 5.64 -17.05
CA LEU A 2 -11.90 4.19 -16.97
C LEU A 2 -11.92 3.63 -15.53
N GLY A 3 -11.64 4.43 -14.50
CA GLY A 3 -11.55 3.95 -13.12
C GLY A 3 -10.35 3.01 -12.89
N LEU A 4 -9.24 3.23 -13.60
CA LEU A 4 -7.99 2.46 -13.50
C LEU A 4 -6.94 3.15 -12.61
N GLY A 5 -7.38 4.06 -11.73
CA GLY A 5 -6.47 4.91 -10.96
C GLY A 5 -5.55 4.08 -10.06
N GLU A 6 -6.08 3.00 -9.51
CA GLU A 6 -5.40 2.04 -8.63
C GLU A 6 -4.27 1.31 -9.37
N VAL A 7 -4.51 0.87 -10.60
CA VAL A 7 -3.49 0.21 -11.44
C VAL A 7 -2.39 1.21 -11.81
N VAL A 8 -2.76 2.43 -12.20
CA VAL A 8 -1.81 3.48 -12.53
C VAL A 8 -0.97 3.84 -11.31
N VAL A 9 -1.58 3.98 -10.13
CA VAL A 9 -0.85 4.29 -8.90
C VAL A 9 0.11 3.16 -8.51
N PHE A 10 -0.33 1.91 -8.59
CA PHE A 10 0.54 0.76 -8.35
C PHE A 10 1.76 0.75 -9.27
N ILE A 11 1.56 0.97 -10.58
CA ILE A 11 2.64 0.93 -11.57
C ILE A 11 3.57 2.13 -11.38
N PHE A 12 3.07 3.36 -11.33
CA PHE A 12 3.92 4.55 -11.37
C PHE A 12 4.54 4.89 -10.02
N PHE A 13 3.77 4.82 -8.93
CA PHE A 13 4.29 5.11 -7.59
C PHE A 13 4.94 3.89 -6.91
N GLY A 14 4.67 2.68 -7.40
CA GLY A 14 5.34 1.46 -6.95
C GLY A 14 6.48 1.06 -7.87
N LEU A 15 6.16 0.34 -8.95
CA LEU A 15 7.15 -0.30 -9.82
C LEU A 15 8.10 0.70 -10.49
N VAL A 16 7.59 1.67 -11.23
CA VAL A 16 8.41 2.62 -12.00
C VAL A 16 9.27 3.46 -11.06
N ALA A 17 8.69 3.96 -9.97
CA ALA A 17 9.44 4.76 -8.99
C ALA A 17 10.59 3.96 -8.36
N VAL A 18 10.33 2.74 -7.88
CA VAL A 18 11.36 1.95 -7.18
C VAL A 18 12.38 1.37 -8.16
N ILE A 19 11.95 0.71 -9.23
CA ILE A 19 12.84 0.10 -10.23
C ILE A 19 13.67 1.17 -10.94
N GLY A 20 13.06 2.31 -11.30
CA GLY A 20 13.77 3.41 -11.94
C GLY A 20 14.83 4.03 -11.02
N THR A 21 14.51 4.17 -9.73
CA THR A 21 15.45 4.69 -8.73
C THR A 21 16.62 3.73 -8.50
N ASP A 22 16.36 2.43 -8.42
CA ASP A 22 17.40 1.40 -8.30
C ASP A 22 18.27 1.35 -9.55
N TYR A 23 17.67 1.28 -10.74
CA TYR A 23 18.39 1.21 -12.01
C TYR A 23 19.32 2.38 -12.25
N ILE A 24 18.92 3.61 -11.90
CA ILE A 24 19.80 4.79 -12.03
C ILE A 24 21.02 4.70 -11.09
N GLN A 25 20.88 4.04 -9.94
CA GLN A 25 21.95 3.89 -8.95
C GLN A 25 22.87 2.70 -9.23
N THR A 26 22.30 1.57 -9.66
CA THR A 26 23.00 0.29 -9.82
C THR A 26 23.39 0.00 -11.26
N ASN A 27 22.75 0.66 -12.24
CA ASN A 27 22.77 0.32 -13.66
C ASN A 27 22.33 -1.11 -14.01
N GLU A 28 21.60 -1.78 -13.10
CA GLU A 28 21.12 -3.15 -13.28
C GLU A 28 19.62 -3.26 -12.99
N LEU A 29 18.96 -4.24 -13.63
CA LEU A 29 17.57 -4.58 -13.30
C LEU A 29 17.55 -5.60 -12.17
N ASN A 30 17.36 -5.11 -10.95
CA ASN A 30 17.36 -5.94 -9.74
C ASN A 30 15.96 -6.53 -9.45
N PRO A 31 15.82 -7.88 -9.35
CA PRO A 31 14.57 -8.51 -8.94
C PRO A 31 14.06 -8.05 -7.55
N LEU A 32 14.96 -7.67 -6.64
CA LEU A 32 14.59 -7.11 -5.34
C LEU A 32 13.94 -5.74 -5.46
N ALA A 33 14.34 -4.93 -6.45
CA ALA A 33 13.70 -3.64 -6.74
C ALA A 33 12.28 -3.83 -7.28
N VAL A 34 12.03 -4.90 -8.04
CA VAL A 34 10.66 -5.26 -8.47
C VAL A 34 9.81 -5.61 -7.25
N LEU A 35 10.33 -6.43 -6.33
CA LEU A 35 9.62 -6.78 -5.10
C LEU A 35 9.34 -5.56 -4.22
N GLY A 36 10.34 -4.68 -4.04
CA GLY A 36 10.19 -3.41 -3.32
C GLY A 36 9.17 -2.48 -3.98
N GLY A 37 9.15 -2.44 -5.32
CA GLY A 37 8.15 -1.70 -6.11
C GLY A 37 6.73 -2.23 -5.92
N CYS A 38 6.56 -3.55 -5.87
CA CYS A 38 5.26 -4.17 -5.54
C CYS A 38 4.80 -3.79 -4.13
N ILE A 39 5.70 -3.85 -3.14
CA ILE A 39 5.41 -3.46 -1.74
C ILE A 39 4.96 -1.99 -1.67
N ALA A 40 5.74 -1.08 -2.26
CA ALA A 40 5.42 0.35 -2.28
C ALA A 40 4.12 0.64 -3.04
N GLY A 41 3.94 -0.01 -4.20
CA GLY A 41 2.73 0.11 -5.02
C GLY A 41 1.48 -0.37 -4.29
N CYS A 42 1.57 -1.45 -3.52
CA CYS A 42 0.47 -1.93 -2.68
C CYS A 42 0.03 -0.88 -1.66
N PHE A 43 0.98 -0.30 -0.91
CA PHE A 43 0.66 0.76 0.05
C PHE A 43 0.09 2.01 -0.62
N ALA A 44 0.70 2.49 -1.70
CA ALA A 44 0.20 3.66 -2.44
C ALA A 44 -1.25 3.44 -2.94
N THR A 45 -1.54 2.22 -3.40
CA THR A 45 -2.88 1.83 -3.86
C THR A 45 -3.86 1.74 -2.69
N ALA A 46 -3.46 1.22 -1.53
CA ALA A 46 -4.28 1.19 -0.33
C ALA A 46 -4.65 2.61 0.15
N VAL A 47 -3.68 3.53 0.15
CA VAL A 47 -3.90 4.96 0.48
C VAL A 47 -4.90 5.59 -0.50
N LEU A 48 -4.77 5.34 -1.81
CA LEU A 48 -5.74 5.83 -2.79
C LEU A 48 -7.13 5.23 -2.56
N LEU A 49 -7.23 3.92 -2.33
CA LEU A 49 -8.51 3.23 -2.15
C LEU A 49 -9.28 3.75 -0.96
N ILE A 50 -8.65 3.90 0.21
CA ILE A 50 -9.34 4.41 1.41
C ILE A 50 -9.78 5.87 1.22
N ASN A 51 -8.98 6.68 0.50
CA ASN A 51 -9.37 8.02 0.09
C ASN A 51 -10.60 8.01 -0.84
N ASN A 52 -10.59 7.14 -1.87
CA ASN A 52 -11.70 6.99 -2.79
C ASN A 52 -12.97 6.46 -2.09
N ILE A 53 -12.84 5.58 -1.09
CA ILE A 53 -13.96 5.06 -0.28
C ILE A 53 -14.63 6.17 0.51
N ARG A 54 -13.84 7.07 1.13
CA ARG A 54 -14.34 8.24 1.85
C ARG A 54 -15.21 9.13 0.97
N ASP A 55 -14.81 9.28 -0.28
CA ASP A 55 -15.40 10.25 -1.21
C ASP A 55 -16.43 9.62 -2.17
N ILE A 56 -16.85 8.35 -1.96
CA ILE A 56 -17.80 7.66 -2.87
C ILE A 56 -19.09 8.47 -3.11
N GLU A 57 -19.71 8.99 -2.05
CA GLU A 57 -21.00 9.68 -2.17
C GLU A 57 -20.88 11.03 -2.89
N THR A 58 -19.83 11.79 -2.58
CA THR A 58 -19.54 13.10 -3.20
C THR A 58 -19.10 12.93 -4.65
N ASP A 59 -18.26 11.94 -4.94
CA ASP A 59 -17.84 11.60 -6.30
C ASP A 59 -19.02 11.13 -7.16
N ARG A 60 -19.94 10.35 -6.60
CA ARG A 60 -21.17 9.93 -7.30
C ARG A 60 -22.06 11.14 -7.63
N LYS A 61 -22.25 12.08 -6.70
CA LYS A 61 -23.05 13.30 -6.92
C LYS A 61 -22.45 14.23 -7.97
N SER A 62 -21.11 14.27 -8.06
CA SER A 62 -20.38 15.10 -9.03
C SER A 62 -20.17 14.43 -10.39
N GLY A 63 -20.67 13.21 -10.60
CA GLY A 63 -20.52 12.47 -11.85
C GLY A 63 -19.11 11.92 -12.11
N LYS A 64 -18.22 11.94 -11.11
CA LYS A 64 -16.89 11.35 -11.21
C LYS A 64 -16.99 9.82 -11.30
N LYS A 65 -16.19 9.24 -12.18
CA LYS A 65 -16.13 7.79 -12.42
C LYS A 65 -14.82 7.20 -11.88
N THR A 66 -14.72 7.08 -10.57
CA THR A 66 -13.65 6.34 -9.85
C THR A 66 -13.93 4.82 -9.85
N LEU A 67 -12.94 3.99 -9.48
CA LEU A 67 -13.20 2.56 -9.30
C LEU A 67 -14.24 2.34 -8.21
N SER A 68 -14.08 3.02 -7.08
CA SER A 68 -14.96 2.87 -5.91
C SER A 68 -16.41 3.26 -6.17
N THR A 69 -16.66 4.26 -7.01
CA THR A 69 -18.03 4.61 -7.43
C THR A 69 -18.67 3.58 -8.37
N ARG A 70 -17.85 2.78 -9.07
CA ARG A 70 -18.31 1.71 -9.98
C ARG A 70 -18.56 0.38 -9.26
N ILE A 71 -17.61 -0.07 -8.43
CA ILE A 71 -17.70 -1.38 -7.75
C ILE A 71 -18.40 -1.30 -6.39
N GLY A 72 -18.60 -0.09 -5.85
CA GLY A 72 -19.25 0.16 -4.58
C GLY A 72 -18.32 0.04 -3.37
N LYS A 73 -18.83 0.47 -2.20
CA LYS A 73 -18.08 0.54 -0.93
C LYS A 73 -17.49 -0.82 -0.51
N THR A 74 -18.30 -1.88 -0.55
CA THR A 74 -17.89 -3.21 -0.07
C THR A 74 -16.73 -3.79 -0.86
N ALA A 75 -16.81 -3.80 -2.20
CA ALA A 75 -15.74 -4.32 -3.04
C ALA A 75 -14.47 -3.46 -2.93
N SER A 76 -14.62 -2.14 -2.77
CA SER A 76 -13.48 -1.24 -2.53
C SER A 76 -12.79 -1.51 -1.20
N LEU A 77 -13.54 -1.81 -0.15
CA LEU A 77 -12.98 -2.20 1.16
C LEU A 77 -12.24 -3.53 1.07
N VAL A 78 -12.76 -4.51 0.33
CA VAL A 78 -12.04 -5.78 0.10
C VAL A 78 -10.71 -5.53 -0.60
N LEU A 79 -10.68 -4.70 -1.65
CA LEU A 79 -9.43 -4.32 -2.31
C LEU A 79 -8.48 -3.60 -1.37
N PHE A 80 -8.98 -2.66 -0.56
CA PHE A 80 -8.17 -1.98 0.45
C PHE A 80 -7.50 -2.96 1.41
N VAL A 81 -8.26 -3.92 1.96
CA VAL A 81 -7.72 -4.94 2.86
C VAL A 81 -6.69 -5.81 2.16
N LEU A 82 -6.93 -6.20 0.90
CA LEU A 82 -5.95 -6.96 0.12
C LEU A 82 -4.64 -6.17 -0.04
N PHE A 83 -4.73 -4.89 -0.43
CA PHE A 83 -3.55 -4.07 -0.69
C PHE A 83 -2.79 -3.64 0.56
N ILE A 84 -3.43 -3.49 1.73
CA ILE A 84 -2.73 -3.17 2.98
C ILE A 84 -2.02 -4.39 3.58
N TRP A 85 -2.52 -5.62 3.32
CA TRP A 85 -1.92 -6.86 3.83
C TRP A 85 -0.90 -7.49 2.85
N ALA A 86 -1.04 -7.28 1.54
CA ALA A 86 -0.12 -7.80 0.53
C ALA A 86 1.37 -7.49 0.80
N PRO A 87 1.78 -6.30 1.28
CA PRO A 87 3.17 -6.01 1.63
C PRO A 87 3.80 -7.01 2.61
N PHE A 88 3.04 -7.51 3.58
CA PHE A 88 3.53 -8.48 4.56
C PHE A 88 3.77 -9.85 3.92
N ALA A 89 2.87 -10.29 3.04
CA ALA A 89 3.06 -11.52 2.28
C ALA A 89 4.26 -11.42 1.32
N LEU A 90 4.41 -10.27 0.65
CA LEU A 90 5.54 -9.99 -0.24
C LEU A 90 6.88 -9.91 0.50
N ALA A 91 6.88 -9.59 1.80
CA ALA A 91 8.10 -9.56 2.61
C ALA A 91 8.55 -10.95 3.10
N VAL A 92 7.70 -11.99 3.05
CA VAL A 92 8.02 -13.34 3.54
C VAL A 92 9.31 -13.91 2.92
N PRO A 93 9.54 -13.86 1.59
CA PRO A 93 10.77 -14.38 1.00
C PRO A 93 12.03 -13.67 1.51
N LEU A 94 11.91 -12.39 1.90
CA LEU A 94 13.04 -11.61 2.39
C LEU A 94 13.51 -12.06 3.77
N TRP A 95 12.68 -12.74 4.57
CA TRP A 95 13.09 -13.23 5.90
C TRP A 95 14.19 -14.30 5.82
N PHE A 96 14.27 -15.02 4.70
CA PHE A 96 15.28 -16.05 4.47
C PHE A 96 16.61 -15.49 3.96
N ILE A 97 16.59 -14.27 3.41
CA ILE A 97 17.76 -13.58 2.86
C ILE A 97 18.30 -12.57 3.88
N ALA A 98 17.39 -11.83 4.52
CA ALA A 98 17.66 -10.79 5.49
C ALA A 98 16.72 -10.96 6.71
N PRO A 99 17.07 -11.81 7.69
CA PRO A 99 16.20 -12.14 8.82
C PRO A 99 15.73 -10.93 9.63
N ALA A 100 16.52 -9.85 9.67
CA ALA A 100 16.13 -8.61 10.34
C ALA A 100 14.89 -7.94 9.72
N VAL A 101 14.55 -8.21 8.46
CA VAL A 101 13.31 -7.75 7.82
C VAL A 101 12.07 -8.24 8.57
N PHE A 102 12.17 -9.32 9.36
CA PHE A 102 11.08 -9.81 10.21
C PHE A 102 10.49 -8.73 11.12
N ILE A 103 11.26 -7.69 11.47
CA ILE A 103 10.80 -6.56 12.29
C ILE A 103 9.57 -5.83 11.71
N VAL A 104 9.38 -5.84 10.38
CA VAL A 104 8.21 -5.21 9.75
C VAL A 104 6.89 -5.86 10.18
N ASN A 105 6.91 -7.12 10.65
CA ASN A 105 5.72 -7.81 11.15
C ASN A 105 5.15 -7.21 12.43
N LEU A 106 5.92 -6.39 13.16
CA LEU A 106 5.38 -5.63 14.30
C LEU A 106 4.24 -4.69 13.86
N LEU A 107 4.25 -4.27 12.59
CA LEU A 107 3.21 -3.42 12.00
C LEU A 107 1.92 -4.19 11.65
N THR A 108 1.88 -5.52 11.79
CA THR A 108 0.63 -6.27 11.59
C THR A 108 -0.44 -5.89 12.61
N ILE A 109 -0.05 -5.53 13.83
CA ILE A 109 -0.96 -5.08 14.89
C ILE A 109 -1.66 -3.77 14.49
N PRO A 110 -0.94 -2.66 14.16
CA PRO A 110 -1.61 -1.45 13.69
C PRO A 110 -2.38 -1.67 12.38
N VAL A 111 -1.92 -2.53 11.47
CA VAL A 111 -2.66 -2.85 10.23
C VAL A 111 -3.96 -3.58 10.50
N LEU A 112 -3.99 -4.49 11.48
CA LEU A 112 -5.23 -5.13 11.93
C LEU A 112 -6.20 -4.08 12.49
N MET A 113 -5.72 -3.13 13.29
CA MET A 113 -6.54 -2.03 13.81
C MET A 113 -7.09 -1.15 12.68
N ILE A 114 -6.26 -0.79 11.69
CA ILE A 114 -6.69 -0.04 10.49
C ILE A 114 -7.76 -0.82 9.73
N THR A 115 -7.59 -2.13 9.57
CA THR A 115 -8.54 -3.02 8.90
C THR A 115 -9.89 -2.99 9.62
N ILE A 116 -9.89 -3.10 10.95
CA ILE A 116 -11.10 -3.05 11.77
C ILE A 116 -11.78 -1.68 11.63
N ILE A 117 -11.04 -0.57 11.72
CA ILE A 117 -11.57 0.79 11.57
C ILE A 117 -12.19 0.98 10.18
N ALA A 118 -11.52 0.55 9.12
CA ALA A 118 -12.01 0.68 7.75
C ALA A 118 -13.30 -0.12 7.52
N LEU A 119 -13.34 -1.38 7.98
CA LEU A 119 -14.50 -2.27 7.83
C LEU A 119 -15.70 -1.85 8.68
N SER A 120 -15.45 -1.31 9.88
CA SER A 120 -16.50 -0.82 10.78
C SER A 120 -16.92 0.63 10.53
N SER A 121 -16.32 1.29 9.54
CA SER A 121 -16.52 2.73 9.28
C SER A 121 -17.97 3.10 8.95
N LYS A 122 -18.52 4.00 9.76
CA LYS A 122 -19.82 4.66 9.58
C LYS A 122 -19.69 6.13 9.25
N THR A 123 -18.58 6.76 9.64
CA THR A 123 -18.35 8.19 9.47
C THR A 123 -17.12 8.50 8.60
N PRO A 124 -17.09 9.66 7.90
CA PRO A 124 -15.91 10.08 7.16
C PRO A 124 -14.65 10.25 8.03
N LYS A 125 -14.81 10.59 9.32
CA LYS A 125 -13.69 10.78 10.25
C LYS A 125 -12.90 9.49 10.49
N GLU A 126 -13.59 8.35 10.60
CA GLU A 126 -12.96 7.03 10.75
C GLU A 126 -12.14 6.67 9.51
N LEU A 127 -12.63 7.00 8.31
CA LEU A 127 -11.92 6.78 7.06
C LEU A 127 -10.70 7.71 6.91
N ILE A 128 -10.78 8.95 7.42
CA ILE A 128 -9.62 9.85 7.48
C ILE A 128 -8.55 9.31 8.44
N LEU A 129 -8.97 8.79 9.60
CA LEU A 129 -8.04 8.16 10.53
C LEU A 129 -7.38 6.92 9.89
N ALA A 130 -8.15 6.05 9.25
CA ALA A 130 -7.62 4.89 8.52
C ALA A 130 -6.65 5.31 7.41
N LEU A 131 -6.94 6.38 6.67
CA LEU A 131 -6.06 6.96 5.66
C LEU A 131 -4.72 7.41 6.26
N GLN A 132 -4.75 8.21 7.33
CA GLN A 132 -3.54 8.70 8.01
C GLN A 132 -2.68 7.55 8.53
N LEU A 133 -3.31 6.60 9.23
CA LEU A 133 -2.63 5.44 9.79
C LEU A 133 -2.04 4.53 8.70
N THR A 134 -2.72 4.39 7.55
CA THR A 134 -2.18 3.64 6.40
C THR A 134 -0.91 4.30 5.87
N SER A 135 -0.90 5.63 5.70
CA SER A 135 0.28 6.38 5.25
C SER A 135 1.45 6.29 6.25
N TYR A 136 1.18 6.40 7.55
CA TYR A 136 2.22 6.24 8.57
C TYR A 136 2.77 4.80 8.60
N THR A 137 1.89 3.81 8.46
CA THR A 137 2.30 2.40 8.38
C THR A 137 3.18 2.17 7.16
N SER A 138 2.85 2.72 5.98
CA SER A 138 3.68 2.55 4.79
C SER A 138 5.08 3.14 4.97
N LEU A 139 5.18 4.28 5.67
CA LEU A 139 6.47 4.89 5.97
C LEU A 139 7.28 4.03 6.95
N LEU A 140 6.67 3.58 8.05
CA LEU A 140 7.32 2.73 9.04
C LEU A 140 7.74 1.38 8.44
N PHE A 141 6.93 0.82 7.55
CA PHE A 141 7.23 -0.42 6.84
C PHE A 141 8.46 -0.22 5.94
N ALA A 142 8.49 0.87 5.16
CA ALA A 142 9.64 1.18 4.31
C ALA A 142 10.92 1.37 5.11
N LEU A 143 10.86 2.05 6.27
CA LEU A 143 12.01 2.20 7.17
C LEU A 143 12.48 0.87 7.76
N GLY A 144 11.55 0.02 8.23
CA GLY A 144 11.86 -1.30 8.75
C GLY A 144 12.44 -2.24 7.69
N LEU A 145 11.92 -2.17 6.45
CA LEU A 145 12.44 -2.92 5.31
C LEU A 145 13.85 -2.46 4.95
N CYS A 146 14.08 -1.14 4.88
CA CYS A 146 15.39 -0.55 4.63
C CYS A 146 16.41 -1.00 5.68
N TRP A 147 16.06 -0.90 6.97
CA TRP A 147 16.92 -1.36 8.06
C TRP A 147 17.23 -2.85 7.97
N GLY A 148 16.21 -3.68 7.71
CA GLY A 148 16.37 -5.13 7.61
C GLY A 148 17.26 -5.55 6.44
N LEU A 149 17.18 -4.86 5.31
CA LEU A 149 18.06 -5.10 4.16
C LEU A 149 19.46 -4.51 4.37
N PHE A 150 19.60 -3.43 5.13
CA PHE A 150 20.91 -2.84 5.43
C PHE A 150 21.75 -3.75 6.32
N SER A 151 21.12 -4.49 7.24
CA SER A 151 21.82 -5.33 8.23
C SER A 151 22.49 -6.60 7.66
N ILE A 152 22.32 -6.90 6.37
CA ILE A 152 23.03 -8.01 5.71
C ILE A 152 24.30 -7.55 4.98
N THR A 153 24.49 -6.23 4.85
CA THR A 153 25.59 -5.62 4.08
C THR A 153 26.78 -5.22 4.97
N PHE A 154 26.66 -5.43 6.29
CA PHE A 154 27.66 -5.15 7.33
C PHE A 154 27.72 -6.30 8.33
#